data_AF-A0AAV5CMS9-F1
#
_entry.id   AF-A0AAV5CMS9-F1
#
_cell.length_a   1.000
_cell.length_b   1.000
_cell.length_c   1.000
_cell.angle_alpha   90.00
_cell.angle_beta   90.00
_cell.angle_gamma   90.00
#
_symmetry.space_group_name_H-M   'P 1'
#
loop_
_entity.id
_entity.type
_entity.pdbx_description
1 polymer ?
#
loop_
_entity_poly.entity_id
_entity_poly.type
_entity_poly.pdbx_seq_one_letter_code
_entity_poly.pdbx_strand_id
1 'polypeptide(L)'
;MNASGSALAVDALSQVKHVLLPITDRNPYLSEGTRQAAATTASLAKKYGANITVVVIDDKPKETLPEHDTQMSSIRWHLSEGGFTEFGLMERLGEGRKPTAIIGEVADELELDLVVLSMEAIHSKHVDGNLLAEFIPCPVLLLPL
;
A
#
# COMPACT_ATOMS: atom_id res chain seq x y z
N MET A 1 13.36 -21.80 -20.02
CA MET A 1 11.97 -22.16 -19.67
C MET A 1 11.21 -21.00 -18.98
N ASN A 2 11.50 -19.72 -19.28
CA ASN A 2 10.95 -18.57 -18.53
C ASN A 2 9.78 -17.81 -19.21
N ALA A 3 9.33 -18.23 -20.39
CA ALA A 3 8.27 -17.50 -21.11
C ALA A 3 6.86 -17.75 -20.54
N SER A 4 6.60 -18.94 -19.99
CA SER A 4 5.26 -19.34 -19.51
C SER A 4 4.88 -18.69 -18.17
N GLY A 5 5.82 -18.58 -17.22
CA GLY A 5 5.57 -17.94 -15.92
C GLY A 5 5.35 -16.42 -16.02
N SER A 6 6.06 -15.76 -16.95
CA SER A 6 5.91 -14.32 -17.21
C SER A 6 4.52 -13.99 -17.79
N ALA A 7 4.04 -14.78 -18.75
CA ALA A 7 2.73 -14.58 -19.34
C ALA A 7 1.60 -14.75 -18.31
N LEU A 8 1.66 -15.80 -17.48
CA LEU A 8 0.67 -16.05 -16.42
C LEU A 8 0.65 -14.95 -15.35
N ALA A 9 1.81 -14.41 -14.98
CA ALA A 9 1.89 -13.30 -14.03
C ALA A 9 1.33 -12.00 -14.62
N VAL A 10 1.58 -11.73 -15.90
CA VAL A 10 1.00 -10.58 -16.61
C VAL A 10 -0.52 -10.72 -16.73
N ASP A 11 -1.02 -11.92 -17.04
CA ASP A 11 -2.45 -12.20 -17.10
C ASP A 11 -3.12 -12.01 -15.74
N ALA A 12 -2.52 -12.51 -14.65
CA ALA A 12 -3.03 -12.29 -13.29
C ALA A 12 -3.06 -10.80 -12.92
N LEU A 13 -2.00 -10.05 -13.21
CA LEU A 13 -1.94 -8.62 -12.94
C LEU A 13 -2.89 -7.79 -13.81
N SER A 14 -3.26 -8.26 -15.01
CA SER A 14 -4.23 -7.59 -15.88
C SER A 14 -5.66 -7.60 -15.32
N GLN A 15 -5.95 -8.55 -14.43
CA GLN A 15 -7.23 -8.67 -13.75
C GLN A 15 -7.33 -7.76 -12.51
N VAL A 16 -6.22 -7.19 -12.04
CA VAL A 16 -6.21 -6.26 -10.90
C VAL A 16 -6.93 -4.97 -11.28
N LYS A 17 -8.06 -4.68 -10.62
CA LYS A 17 -8.89 -3.49 -10.82
C LYS A 17 -8.83 -2.52 -9.64
N HIS A 18 -8.46 -2.97 -8.45
CA HIS A 18 -8.33 -2.11 -7.28
C HIS A 18 -7.13 -2.49 -6.41
N VAL A 19 -6.20 -1.56 -6.24
CA VAL A 19 -4.94 -1.76 -5.51
C VAL A 19 -4.95 -0.99 -4.19
N LEU A 20 -4.55 -1.64 -3.10
CA LEU A 20 -4.25 -1.02 -1.82
C LEU A 20 -2.77 -0.63 -1.72
N LEU A 21 -2.51 0.61 -1.31
CA LEU A 21 -1.22 1.07 -0.82
C LEU A 21 -1.34 1.40 0.68
N PRO A 22 -1.02 0.46 1.58
CA PRO A 22 -0.92 0.74 3.00
C PRO A 22 0.38 1.47 3.33
N ILE A 23 0.28 2.50 4.17
CA ILE A 23 1.40 3.32 4.61
C ILE A 23 1.43 3.32 6.14
N THR A 24 2.40 2.61 6.70
CA THR A 24 2.73 2.61 8.15
C THR A 24 3.99 3.41 8.45
N ASP A 25 4.54 4.06 7.43
CA ASP A 25 5.72 4.88 7.54
C ASP A 25 5.38 6.15 8.31
N ARG A 26 6.29 6.60 9.17
CA ARG A 26 6.15 7.82 9.98
C ARG A 26 7.04 8.96 9.48
N ASN A 27 7.85 8.70 8.47
CA ASN A 27 8.71 9.71 7.86
C ASN A 27 7.82 10.69 7.05
N PRO A 28 7.88 12.00 7.34
CA PRO A 28 7.12 13.00 6.59
C PRO A 28 7.45 13.03 5.09
N TYR A 29 8.65 12.58 4.69
CA TYR A 29 9.09 12.54 3.29
C TYR A 29 9.11 11.12 2.70
N LEU A 30 8.53 10.17 3.42
CA LEU A 30 8.51 8.74 3.11
C LEU A 30 9.93 8.13 3.09
N SER A 31 10.03 6.88 3.49
CA SER A 31 11.19 6.02 3.33
C SER A 31 11.38 5.65 1.87
N GLU A 32 12.56 5.14 1.53
CA GLU A 32 12.80 4.62 0.18
C GLU A 32 11.85 3.48 -0.17
N GLY A 33 11.60 2.56 0.77
CA GLY A 33 10.65 1.47 0.58
C GLY A 33 9.23 1.98 0.30
N THR A 34 8.74 2.96 1.06
CA THR A 34 7.40 3.53 0.83
C THR A 34 7.31 4.29 -0.48
N ARG A 35 8.37 5.02 -0.90
CA ARG A 35 8.41 5.66 -2.23
C ARG A 35 8.36 4.63 -3.36
N GLN A 36 9.11 3.53 -3.23
CA GLN A 36 9.12 2.45 -4.22
C GLN A 36 7.75 1.76 -4.30
N ALA A 37 7.09 1.54 -3.16
CA ALA A 37 5.72 1.02 -3.11
C ALA A 37 4.73 1.96 -3.80
N ALA A 38 4.77 3.27 -3.52
CA ALA A 38 3.93 4.26 -4.19
C ALA A 38 4.14 4.28 -5.71
N ALA A 39 5.40 4.30 -6.16
CA ALA A 39 5.73 4.28 -7.59
C ALA A 39 5.28 2.99 -8.29
N THR A 40 5.41 1.84 -7.62
CA THR A 40 4.97 0.54 -8.14
C THR A 40 3.45 0.47 -8.23
N THR A 41 2.74 0.88 -7.18
CA THR A 41 1.28 0.97 -7.18
C THR A 41 0.78 1.85 -8.31
N ALA A 42 1.34 3.05 -8.47
CA ALA A 42 0.96 3.95 -9.55
C ALA A 42 1.27 3.35 -10.93
N SER A 43 2.42 2.69 -11.10
CA SER A 43 2.78 2.03 -12.36
C SER A 43 1.83 0.89 -12.73
N LEU A 44 1.47 0.04 -11.75
CA LEU A 44 0.51 -1.05 -11.93
C LEU A 44 -0.88 -0.52 -12.29
N ALA A 45 -1.36 0.45 -11.51
CA ALA A 45 -2.66 1.07 -11.73
C ALA A 45 -2.74 1.73 -13.10
N LYS A 46 -1.70 2.48 -13.52
CA LYS A 46 -1.64 3.11 -14.84
C LYS A 46 -1.67 2.08 -15.96
N LYS A 47 -0.89 1.01 -15.81
CA LYS A 47 -0.72 -0.01 -16.85
C LYS A 47 -2.01 -0.81 -17.08
N TYR A 48 -2.75 -1.11 -16.02
CA TYR A 48 -3.91 -2.00 -16.08
C TYR A 48 -5.26 -1.30 -15.89
N GLY A 49 -5.26 0.04 -15.72
CA GLY A 49 -6.46 0.83 -15.51
C GLY A 49 -7.13 0.54 -14.16
N ALA A 50 -6.33 0.30 -13.12
CA ALA A 50 -6.83 -0.01 -11.78
C ALA A 50 -7.03 1.27 -10.94
N ASN A 51 -7.98 1.21 -10.01
CA ASN A 51 -8.15 2.21 -8.97
C ASN A 51 -7.09 2.03 -7.87
N ILE A 52 -6.78 3.11 -7.16
CA ILE A 52 -5.88 3.10 -6.01
C ILE A 52 -6.67 3.52 -4.78
N THR A 53 -6.52 2.76 -3.69
CA THR A 53 -6.81 3.23 -2.34
C THR A 53 -5.51 3.29 -1.56
N VAL A 54 -5.27 4.41 -0.88
CA VAL A 54 -4.20 4.59 0.10
C VAL A 54 -4.81 4.56 1.49
N VAL A 55 -4.23 3.77 2.39
CA VAL A 55 -4.57 3.82 3.81
C VAL A 55 -3.32 4.19 4.61
N VAL A 56 -3.40 5.30 5.34
CA VAL A 56 -2.35 5.75 6.26
C VAL A 56 -2.71 5.25 7.66
N ILE A 57 -1.82 4.46 8.25
CA ILE A 57 -2.07 3.72 9.48
C ILE A 57 -1.05 4.11 10.54
N ASP A 58 -1.53 4.53 11.71
CA ASP A 58 -0.69 4.78 12.87
C ASP A 58 -1.43 4.46 14.18
N ASP A 59 -0.70 3.99 15.20
CA ASP A 59 -1.26 3.78 16.53
C ASP A 59 -1.47 5.10 17.29
N LYS A 60 -0.82 6.17 16.85
CA LYS A 60 -0.96 7.52 17.40
C LYS A 60 -2.10 8.28 16.73
N PRO A 61 -2.87 9.07 17.50
CA PRO A 61 -3.88 9.95 16.93
C PRO A 61 -3.21 11.10 16.15
N LYS A 62 -3.93 11.62 15.15
CA LYS A 62 -3.45 12.62 14.19
C LYS A 62 -2.78 13.83 14.85
N GLU A 63 -3.34 14.30 15.96
CA GLU A 63 -2.88 15.49 16.70
C GLU A 63 -1.47 15.31 17.29
N THR A 64 -1.00 14.07 17.41
CA THR A 64 0.31 13.74 17.99
C THR A 64 1.34 13.35 16.94
N LEU A 65 0.95 13.31 15.66
CA LEU A 65 1.82 13.00 14.55
C LEU A 65 2.49 14.29 14.06
N PRO A 66 3.82 14.43 14.23
CA PRO A 66 4.53 15.59 13.70
C PRO A 66 4.48 15.56 12.17
N GLU A 67 4.22 16.73 11.57
CA GLU A 67 4.30 16.92 10.12
C GLU A 67 3.39 15.97 9.30
N HIS A 68 2.26 15.55 9.88
CA HIS A 68 1.31 14.68 9.20
C HIS A 68 0.84 15.26 7.86
N ASP A 69 0.53 16.55 7.80
CA ASP A 69 0.11 17.20 6.54
C ASP A 69 1.23 17.21 5.48
N THR A 70 2.50 17.30 5.90
CA THR A 70 3.67 17.13 5.02
C THR A 70 3.69 15.71 4.46
N GLN A 71 3.48 14.70 5.31
CA GLN A 71 3.40 13.31 4.88
C GLN A 71 2.29 13.09 3.85
N MET A 72 1.08 13.58 4.14
CA MET A 72 -0.05 13.48 3.21
C MET A 72 0.26 14.16 1.87
N SER A 73 0.96 15.29 1.91
CA SER A 73 1.42 15.99 0.70
C SER A 73 2.47 15.19 -0.08
N SER A 74 3.42 14.56 0.62
CA SER A 74 4.43 13.69 0.01
C SER A 74 3.81 12.45 -0.63
N ILE A 75 2.82 11.82 0.01
CA ILE A 75 2.06 10.70 -0.57
C ILE A 75 1.39 11.12 -1.88
N ARG A 76 0.65 12.24 -1.85
CA ARG A 76 -0.01 12.79 -3.04
C ARG A 76 0.99 13.10 -4.13
N TRP A 77 2.11 13.72 -3.79
CA TRP A 77 3.16 14.06 -4.75
C TRP A 77 3.70 12.81 -5.43
N HIS A 78 4.09 11.78 -4.67
CA HIS A 78 4.62 10.53 -5.24
C HIS A 78 3.64 9.79 -6.14
N LEU A 79 2.35 9.77 -5.80
CA LEU A 79 1.33 9.20 -6.68
C LEU A 79 1.09 10.06 -7.93
N SER A 80 1.19 11.38 -7.80
CA SER A 80 1.06 12.32 -8.92
C SER A 80 2.19 12.19 -9.95
N GLU A 81 3.42 11.88 -9.52
CA GLU A 81 4.54 11.55 -10.41
C GLU A 81 4.21 10.32 -11.27
N GLY A 82 3.41 9.38 -10.74
CA GLY A 82 2.88 8.24 -11.46
C GLY A 82 1.65 8.55 -12.34
N GLY A 83 1.12 9.77 -12.28
CA GLY A 83 -0.06 10.23 -13.03
C GLY A 83 -1.39 10.11 -12.29
N PHE A 84 -1.38 9.88 -10.96
CA PHE A 84 -2.60 9.75 -10.15
C PHE A 84 -2.81 10.94 -9.22
N THR A 85 -3.81 11.75 -9.53
CA THR A 85 -4.29 12.84 -8.66
C THR A 85 -5.60 12.50 -7.95
N GLU A 86 -6.35 11.53 -8.48
CA GLU A 86 -7.60 11.03 -7.92
C GLU A 86 -7.41 9.57 -7.46
N PHE A 87 -7.59 9.34 -6.16
CA PHE A 87 -7.47 8.03 -5.52
C PHE A 87 -8.23 8.04 -4.19
N GLY A 88 -8.66 6.87 -3.72
CA GLY A 88 -9.24 6.71 -2.39
C GLY A 88 -8.17 6.96 -1.33
N LEU A 89 -8.46 7.78 -0.32
CA LEU A 89 -7.52 8.07 0.75
C LEU A 89 -8.22 7.92 2.11
N MET A 90 -7.63 7.10 2.97
CA MET A 90 -8.16 6.76 4.27
C MET A 90 -7.09 6.98 5.34
N GLU A 91 -7.48 7.61 6.44
CA GLU A 91 -6.65 7.75 7.64
C GLU A 91 -7.23 6.81 8.71
N ARG A 92 -6.40 5.90 9.23
CA ARG A 92 -6.73 4.95 10.31
C ARG A 92 -5.72 5.17 11.43
N LEU A 93 -5.91 6.27 12.16
CA LEU A 93 -4.95 6.84 13.10
C LEU A 93 -5.50 6.78 14.53
N GLY A 94 -4.69 6.34 15.50
CA GLY A 94 -5.09 6.34 16.90
C GLY A 94 -6.04 5.22 17.31
N GLU A 95 -6.29 4.24 16.43
CA GLU A 95 -7.25 3.17 16.69
C GLU A 95 -6.73 2.11 17.68
N GLY A 96 -5.43 2.11 17.98
CA GLY A 96 -4.78 1.10 18.83
C GLY A 96 -4.82 -0.32 18.25
N ARG A 97 -5.18 -0.44 16.97
CA ARG A 97 -5.26 -1.71 16.23
C ARG A 97 -3.95 -1.97 15.51
N LYS A 98 -3.59 -3.25 15.38
CA LYS A 98 -2.40 -3.65 14.61
C LYS A 98 -2.57 -3.26 13.14
N PRO A 99 -1.55 -2.70 12.46
CA PRO A 99 -1.66 -2.33 11.06
C PRO A 99 -2.11 -3.47 10.15
N THR A 100 -1.63 -4.70 10.36
CA THR A 100 -2.06 -5.86 9.56
C THR A 100 -3.57 -6.12 9.65
N ALA A 101 -4.20 -5.89 10.80
CA ALA A 101 -5.64 -6.07 10.96
C ALA A 101 -6.43 -5.00 10.19
N ILE A 102 -5.96 -3.75 10.21
CA ILE A 102 -6.55 -2.65 9.44
C ILE A 102 -6.39 -2.92 7.93
N ILE A 103 -5.21 -3.39 7.49
CA ILE A 103 -4.98 -3.75 6.09
C ILE A 103 -5.96 -4.84 5.64
N GLY A 104 -6.14 -5.89 6.46
CA GLY A 104 -7.08 -6.98 6.16
C GLY A 104 -8.53 -6.50 6.08
N GLU A 105 -8.97 -5.69 7.04
CA GLU A 105 -10.31 -5.10 7.05
C GLU A 105 -10.55 -4.22 5.82
N VAL A 106 -9.65 -3.29 5.52
CA VAL A 106 -9.81 -2.38 4.37
C VAL A 106 -9.78 -3.17 3.05
N ALA A 107 -8.95 -4.21 2.96
CA ALA A 107 -8.89 -5.08 1.80
C ALA A 107 -10.19 -5.88 1.58
N ASP A 108 -10.82 -6.35 2.66
CA ASP A 108 -12.09 -7.06 2.63
C ASP A 108 -13.26 -6.10 2.32
N GLU A 109 -13.36 -4.97 3.04
CA GLU A 109 -14.44 -3.99 2.90
C GLU A 109 -14.52 -3.36 1.50
N LEU A 110 -13.36 -3.13 0.87
CA LEU A 110 -13.28 -2.52 -0.46
C LEU A 110 -13.08 -3.55 -1.58
N GLU A 111 -13.13 -4.84 -1.28
CA GLU A 111 -12.94 -5.94 -2.22
C GLU A 111 -11.67 -5.75 -3.08
N LEU A 112 -10.54 -5.46 -2.42
CA LEU A 112 -9.29 -5.11 -3.11
C LEU A 112 -8.65 -6.33 -3.76
N ASP A 113 -8.12 -6.15 -4.97
CA ASP A 113 -7.52 -7.23 -5.75
C ASP A 113 -6.03 -7.45 -5.44
N LEU A 114 -5.36 -6.44 -4.87
CA LEU A 114 -3.92 -6.48 -4.62
C LEU A 114 -3.53 -5.51 -3.50
N VAL A 115 -2.71 -5.98 -2.56
CA VAL A 115 -1.99 -5.11 -1.61
C VAL A 115 -0.54 -4.96 -2.06
N VAL A 116 -0.02 -3.73 -2.16
CA VAL A 116 1.39 -3.46 -2.49
C VAL A 116 2.10 -2.90 -1.27
N LEU A 117 3.11 -3.60 -0.77
CA LEU A 117 3.78 -3.25 0.49
C LEU A 117 5.30 -3.42 0.36
N SER A 118 6.05 -2.49 0.93
CA SER A 118 7.51 -2.63 1.04
C SER A 118 7.87 -3.59 2.18
N MET A 119 8.86 -4.47 1.93
CA MET A 119 9.46 -5.31 2.96
C MET A 119 10.00 -4.51 4.16
N GLU A 120 10.27 -3.20 3.99
CA GLU A 120 10.65 -2.31 5.07
C GLU A 120 9.64 -2.26 6.21
N ALA A 121 8.33 -2.31 5.90
CA ALA A 121 7.28 -2.28 6.93
C ALA A 121 7.27 -3.55 7.79
N ILE A 122 7.64 -4.69 7.19
CA ILE A 122 7.79 -5.96 7.90
C ILE A 122 9.10 -5.97 8.70
N HIS A 123 10.21 -5.56 8.08
CA HIS A 123 11.52 -5.49 8.74
C HIS A 123 11.52 -4.54 9.94
N SER A 124 10.80 -3.42 9.84
CA SER A 124 10.63 -2.44 10.91
C SER A 124 9.59 -2.86 11.95
N LYS A 125 8.98 -4.06 11.80
CA LYS A 125 7.95 -4.63 12.69
C LYS A 125 6.67 -3.81 12.80
N HIS A 126 6.42 -2.89 11.87
CA HIS A 126 5.15 -2.18 11.78
C HIS A 126 4.04 -3.10 11.27
N VAL A 127 4.40 -4.04 10.38
CA VAL A 127 3.49 -5.05 9.84
C VAL A 127 4.01 -6.45 10.18
N ASP A 128 3.14 -7.29 10.70
CA ASP A 128 3.45 -8.70 10.95
C ASP A 128 3.26 -9.51 9.66
N GLY A 129 4.35 -10.08 9.15
CA GLY A 129 4.36 -10.85 7.90
C GLY A 129 3.60 -12.16 7.97
N ASN A 130 3.54 -12.82 9.13
CA ASN A 130 2.78 -14.06 9.30
C ASN A 130 1.28 -13.76 9.27
N LEU A 131 0.85 -12.74 10.01
CA LEU A 131 -0.54 -12.30 10.00
C LEU A 131 -0.94 -11.80 8.60
N LEU A 132 -0.02 -11.17 7.88
CA LEU A 132 -0.28 -10.70 6.52
C LEU A 132 -0.52 -11.89 5.58
N ALA A 133 0.30 -12.94 5.67
CA ALA A 133 0.14 -14.13 4.84
C ALA A 133 -1.11 -14.97 5.20
N GLU A 134 -1.55 -14.91 6.46
CA GLU A 134 -2.68 -15.69 6.97
C GLU A 134 -4.03 -14.99 6.73
N PHE A 135 -4.09 -13.67 6.85
CA PHE A 135 -5.37 -12.95 7.00
C PHE A 135 -5.69 -11.92 5.91
N ILE A 136 -4.76 -11.60 4.99
CA ILE A 136 -5.11 -10.68 3.89
C ILE A 136 -5.91 -11.46 2.82
N PRO A 137 -7.13 -11.00 2.46
CA PRO A 137 -8.05 -11.75 1.61
C PRO A 137 -7.67 -11.75 0.12
N CYS A 138 -6.57 -11.08 -0.26
CA CYS A 138 -6.12 -10.95 -1.63
C CYS A 138 -4.59 -11.06 -1.74
N PRO A 139 -4.05 -11.24 -2.96
CA PRO A 139 -2.61 -11.26 -3.18
C PRO A 139 -1.89 -10.06 -2.57
N VAL A 140 -0.71 -10.31 -2.00
CA VAL A 140 0.19 -9.24 -1.53
C VAL A 140 1.46 -9.25 -2.37
N LEU A 141 1.76 -8.10 -2.99
CA LEU A 141 3.05 -7.83 -3.64
C LEU A 141 4.00 -7.20 -2.62
N LEU A 142 4.98 -7.99 -2.18
CA LEU A 142 6.05 -7.54 -1.31
C LEU A 142 7.24 -7.07 -2.14
N LEU A 143 7.59 -5.79 -2.01
CA LEU A 143 8.72 -5.19 -2.72
C LEU A 143 10.00 -5.34 -1.89
N PRO A 144 11.11 -5.80 -2.49
CA PRO A 144 12.39 -5.92 -1.80
C PRO A 144 12.91 -4.53 -1.40
N LEU A 145 13.75 -4.51 -0.36
CA LEU A 145 14.57 -3.36 -0.01
C LEU A 145 15.60 -3.05 -1.11
#